data_AF-A0A0B1SII7-F1
#
_entry.id   AF-A0A0B1SII7-F1
#
_cell.length_a   1.000
_cell.length_b   1.000
_cell.length_c   1.000
_cell.angle_alpha   90.00
_cell.angle_beta   90.00
_cell.angle_gamma   90.00
#
_symmetry.space_group_name_H-M   'P 1'
#
loop_
_entity.id
_entity.type
_entity.pdbx_description
1 polymer ?
#
loop_
_entity_poly.entity_id
_entity_poly.type
_entity_poly.pdbx_seq_one_letter_code
_entity_poly.pdbx_strand_id
1 'polypeptide(L)'
;MELDDFLDAFGEPLVTGKVGTDIQEGKCTWLCVRAVQKLQGKPELENFKNNYGKSDPESVKRIKDLMEQLKLREEFQNFEKRYSEKVKADIDQVPKRLSTLKPVLHEALTSLLDRKK
;
A
#
# COMPACT_ATOMS: atom_id res chain seq x y z
N MET A 1 2.50 2.42 -8.75
CA MET A 1 2.61 0.97 -8.48
C MET A 1 2.24 0.70 -7.04
N GLU A 2 2.99 1.17 -6.04
CA GLU A 2 2.77 0.77 -4.64
C GLU A 2 1.44 1.22 -3.99
N LEU A 3 0.84 2.34 -4.44
CA LEU A 3 -0.45 2.82 -3.93
C LEU A 3 -1.64 2.06 -4.54
N ASP A 4 -1.52 1.66 -5.81
CA ASP A 4 -2.54 0.87 -6.51
C ASP A 4 -2.67 -0.50 -5.84
N ASP A 5 -1.53 -1.13 -5.53
CA ASP A 5 -1.44 -2.40 -4.79
C ASP A 5 -2.09 -2.36 -3.39
N PHE A 6 -2.02 -1.21 -2.71
CA PHE A 6 -2.68 -1.03 -1.41
C PHE A 6 -4.18 -0.84 -1.55
N LEU A 7 -4.59 -0.02 -2.53
CA LEU A 7 -6.00 0.22 -2.83
C LEU A 7 -6.68 -1.06 -3.33
N ASP A 8 -6.01 -1.88 -4.13
CA ASP A 8 -6.57 -3.16 -4.56
C ASP A 8 -6.67 -4.17 -3.42
N ALA A 9 -5.80 -4.16 -2.41
CA ALA A 9 -5.93 -5.09 -1.27
C ALA A 9 -6.85 -4.62 -0.13
N PHE A 10 -6.88 -3.31 0.15
CA PHE A 10 -7.54 -2.70 1.32
C PHE A 10 -8.55 -1.61 0.98
N GLY A 11 -8.61 -1.17 -0.27
CA GLY A 11 -9.57 -0.18 -0.71
C GLY A 11 -10.97 -0.75 -0.63
N GLU A 12 -11.88 0.06 -0.09
CA GLU A 12 -13.29 -0.30 -0.13
C GLU A 12 -13.75 -0.27 -1.59
N PRO A 13 -14.57 -1.25 -2.05
CA PRO A 13 -15.10 -1.27 -3.40
C PRO A 13 -15.80 0.04 -3.81
N LEU A 14 -16.30 0.79 -2.82
CA LEU A 14 -16.90 2.11 -2.98
C LEU A 14 -15.90 3.21 -3.40
N VAL A 15 -14.63 3.08 -3.03
CA VAL A 15 -13.58 4.09 -3.25
C VAL A 15 -12.69 3.71 -4.44
N THR A 16 -12.44 2.42 -4.66
CA THR A 16 -11.57 1.93 -5.74
C THR A 16 -12.32 1.54 -7.01
N GLY A 17 -13.64 1.37 -6.93
CA GLY A 17 -14.48 0.94 -8.05
C GLY A 17 -14.20 -0.50 -8.53
N LYS A 18 -13.33 -1.25 -7.84
CA LYS A 18 -12.96 -2.63 -8.17
C LYS A 18 -12.92 -3.48 -6.90
N VAL A 19 -13.38 -4.72 -7.01
CA VAL A 19 -13.14 -5.73 -5.98
C VAL A 19 -11.70 -6.17 -6.12
N GLY A 20 -10.89 -5.92 -5.10
CA GLY A 20 -9.50 -6.33 -5.02
C GLY A 20 -9.24 -7.81 -5.35
N THR A 21 -8.60 -8.09 -6.49
CA THR A 21 -8.29 -9.46 -6.91
C THR A 21 -6.87 -9.90 -6.56
N ASP A 22 -5.99 -9.02 -6.08
CA ASP A 22 -4.56 -9.30 -5.90
C ASP A 22 -4.26 -10.49 -4.98
N ILE A 23 -5.05 -10.66 -3.91
CA ILE A 23 -4.90 -11.79 -2.99
C ILE A 23 -5.30 -13.11 -3.67
N GLN A 24 -6.33 -13.07 -4.52
CA GLN A 24 -6.85 -14.23 -5.25
C GLN A 24 -5.94 -14.61 -6.42
N GLU A 25 -5.36 -13.61 -7.08
CA GLU A 25 -4.42 -13.77 -8.19
C GLU A 25 -2.99 -14.04 -7.71
N GLY A 26 -2.73 -13.93 -6.41
CA GLY A 26 -1.42 -14.18 -5.83
C GLY A 26 -0.37 -13.18 -6.27
N LYS A 27 -0.77 -11.93 -6.56
CA LYS A 27 0.15 -10.91 -7.06
C LYS A 27 1.22 -10.58 -6.02
N CYS A 28 2.44 -10.35 -6.50
CA CYS A 28 3.55 -9.92 -5.65
C CYS A 28 3.44 -8.42 -5.35
N THR A 29 2.52 -8.06 -4.45
CA THR A 29 2.27 -6.68 -4.03
C THR A 29 3.12 -6.28 -2.82
N TRP A 30 3.24 -4.98 -2.55
CA TRP A 30 3.92 -4.45 -1.35
C TRP A 30 3.42 -5.13 -0.06
N LEU A 31 2.11 -5.37 0.02
CA LEU A 31 1.48 -6.02 1.18
C LEU A 31 1.86 -7.48 1.33
N CYS A 32 1.97 -8.22 0.23
CA CYS A 32 2.47 -9.59 0.25
C CYS A 32 3.91 -9.64 0.77
N VAL A 33 4.79 -8.82 0.20
CA VAL A 33 6.20 -8.76 0.60
C VAL A 33 6.33 -8.38 2.07
N ARG A 34 5.58 -7.38 2.54
CA ARG A 34 5.57 -6.95 3.95
C ARG A 34 4.99 -8.00 4.89
N ALA A 35 3.91 -8.67 4.50
CA ALA A 35 3.34 -9.77 5.28
C ALA A 35 4.38 -10.88 5.46
N VAL A 36 4.99 -11.35 4.37
CA VAL A 36 6.02 -12.40 4.41
C VAL A 36 7.21 -11.99 5.27
N GLN A 37 7.69 -10.74 5.16
CA GLN A 37 8.76 -10.21 6.02
C GLN A 37 8.40 -10.26 7.51
N LYS A 38 7.17 -9.89 7.90
CA LYS A 38 6.73 -9.92 9.30
C LYS A 38 6.42 -11.32 9.83
N LEU A 39 6.10 -12.24 8.93
CA LEU A 39 5.79 -13.64 9.23
C LEU A 39 7.04 -14.51 9.19
N GLN A 40 8.18 -13.99 8.75
CA GLN A 40 9.43 -14.74 8.69
C GLN A 40 9.77 -15.29 10.09
N GLY A 41 9.88 -16.62 10.19
CA GLY A 41 10.14 -17.32 11.45
C GLY A 41 8.89 -17.62 12.30
N LYS A 42 7.68 -17.35 11.79
CA LYS A 42 6.42 -17.63 12.48
C LYS A 42 5.64 -18.77 11.82
N PRO A 43 4.89 -19.59 12.58
CA PRO A 43 4.05 -20.66 12.03
C PRO A 43 2.94 -20.12 11.11
N GLU A 44 2.51 -18.87 11.32
CA GLU A 44 1.54 -18.20 10.47
C GLU A 44 2.01 -17.99 9.02
N LEU A 45 3.31 -18.08 8.74
CA LEU A 45 3.85 -17.99 7.37
C LEU A 45 3.35 -19.12 6.48
N GLU A 46 3.24 -20.33 7.02
CA GLU A 46 2.73 -21.48 6.26
C GLU A 46 1.24 -21.32 5.98
N ASN A 47 0.49 -20.76 6.94
CA ASN A 47 -0.91 -20.40 6.72
C ASN A 47 -1.04 -19.33 5.62
N PHE A 48 -0.15 -18.34 5.59
CA PHE A 48 -0.12 -17.33 4.53
C PHE A 48 0.16 -17.95 3.16
N LYS A 49 1.22 -18.75 3.02
CA LYS A 49 1.56 -19.42 1.75
C LYS A 49 0.46 -20.36 1.25
N ASN A 50 -0.22 -21.07 2.17
CA ASN A 50 -1.26 -22.04 1.81
C ASN A 50 -2.59 -21.40 1.38
N ASN A 51 -2.80 -20.10 1.68
CA ASN A 51 -4.05 -19.39 1.40
C ASN A 51 -3.87 -18.24 0.40
N TYR A 52 -2.66 -17.71 0.22
CA TYR A 52 -2.37 -16.65 -0.74
C TYR A 52 -2.38 -17.17 -2.17
N GLY A 53 -3.02 -16.46 -3.11
CA GLY A 53 -3.20 -16.91 -4.49
C GLY A 53 -4.34 -17.91 -4.69
N LYS A 54 -5.27 -18.00 -3.73
CA LYS A 54 -6.50 -18.77 -3.85
C LYS A 54 -7.69 -17.85 -4.01
N SER A 55 -8.55 -18.17 -4.97
CA SER A 55 -9.82 -17.49 -5.20
C SER A 55 -10.90 -17.85 -4.18
N ASP A 56 -10.65 -18.81 -3.30
CA ASP A 56 -11.55 -19.19 -2.21
C ASP A 56 -11.84 -18.00 -1.27
N PRO A 57 -13.11 -17.61 -1.06
CA PRO A 57 -13.47 -16.49 -0.21
C PRO A 57 -12.98 -16.63 1.23
N GLU A 58 -12.94 -17.86 1.76
CA GLU A 58 -12.40 -18.14 3.08
C GLU A 58 -10.89 -17.94 3.17
N SER A 59 -10.14 -18.35 2.14
CA SER A 59 -8.70 -18.11 2.06
C SER A 59 -8.39 -16.62 1.98
N VAL A 60 -9.12 -15.88 1.15
CA VAL A 60 -8.98 -14.42 1.06
C VAL A 60 -9.27 -13.75 2.39
N LYS A 61 -10.35 -14.17 3.08
CA LYS A 61 -10.71 -13.63 4.39
C LYS A 61 -9.60 -13.89 5.41
N ARG A 62 -9.09 -15.12 5.49
CA ARG A 62 -7.96 -15.47 6.39
C ARG A 62 -6.72 -14.62 6.13
N ILE A 63 -6.38 -14.38 4.86
CA ILE A 63 -5.26 -13.51 4.50
C ILE A 63 -5.55 -12.07 4.94
N LYS A 64 -6.76 -11.55 4.71
CA LYS A 64 -7.14 -10.19 5.15
C LYS A 64 -7.06 -10.03 6.67
N ASP A 65 -7.61 -10.97 7.43
CA ASP A 65 -7.53 -11.02 8.89
C ASP A 65 -6.06 -11.04 9.36
N LEU A 66 -5.22 -11.88 8.72
CA LEU A 66 -3.80 -11.96 9.03
C LEU A 66 -3.08 -10.63 8.76
N MET A 67 -3.36 -9.99 7.62
CA MET A 67 -2.76 -8.71 7.27
C MET A 67 -3.19 -7.59 8.24
N GLU A 68 -4.41 -7.64 8.74
CA GLU A 68 -4.93 -6.72 9.76
C GLU A 68 -4.27 -6.96 11.13
N GLN A 69 -4.10 -8.22 11.55
CA GLN A 69 -3.34 -8.59 12.75
C GLN A 69 -1.88 -8.13 12.70
N LEU A 70 -1.26 -8.18 11.51
CA LEU A 70 0.10 -7.69 11.27
C LEU A 70 0.18 -6.15 11.23
N LYS A 71 -0.96 -5.44 11.36
CA LYS A 71 -1.08 -3.98 11.32
C LYS A 71 -0.49 -3.39 10.04
N LEU A 72 -0.60 -4.11 8.91
CA LEU A 72 -0.06 -3.65 7.63
C LEU A 72 -0.73 -2.37 7.14
N ARG A 73 -2.01 -2.17 7.49
CA ARG A 73 -2.74 -0.93 7.22
C ARG A 73 -2.08 0.28 7.91
N GLU A 74 -1.78 0.16 9.20
CA GLU A 74 -1.10 1.23 9.97
C GLU A 74 0.31 1.47 9.44
N GLU A 75 1.04 0.41 9.07
CA GLU A 75 2.39 0.52 8.51
C GLU A 75 2.39 1.23 7.16
N PHE A 76 1.43 0.92 6.28
CA PHE A 76 1.28 1.60 5.01
C PHE A 76 0.97 3.08 5.20
N GLN A 77 0.03 3.44 6.08
CA GLN A 77 -0.27 4.84 6.40
C GLN A 77 0.96 5.60 6.91
N ASN A 78 1.77 4.97 7.76
CA ASN A 78 3.02 5.55 8.24
C ASN A 78 4.08 5.69 7.14
N PHE A 79 4.23 4.66 6.29
CA PHE A 79 5.14 4.70 5.14
C PHE A 79 4.75 5.85 4.20
N GLU A 80 3.48 5.96 3.88
CA GLU A 80 2.92 6.99 3.01
C GLU A 80 3.12 8.39 3.59
N LYS A 81 2.85 8.57 4.88
CA LYS A 81 3.11 9.84 5.57
C LYS A 81 4.58 10.23 5.46
N ARG A 82 5.49 9.32 5.81
CA ARG A 82 6.95 9.54 5.73
C ARG A 82 7.41 9.83 4.30
N TYR A 83 6.87 9.11 3.33
CA TYR A 83 7.19 9.32 1.93
C TYR A 83 6.72 10.70 1.47
N SER A 84 5.50 11.11 1.84
CA SER A 84 4.96 12.43 1.52
C SER A 84 5.78 13.56 2.15
N GLU A 85 6.21 13.40 3.40
CA GLU A 85 7.07 14.36 4.11
C GLU A 85 8.44 14.44 3.45
N LYS A 86 9.03 13.29 3.07
CA LYS A 86 10.30 13.24 2.35
C LYS A 86 10.21 13.95 1.00
N VAL A 87 9.19 13.68 0.19
CA VAL A 87 9.01 14.33 -1.11
C VAL A 87 8.82 15.84 -0.95
N LYS A 88 8.08 16.30 0.09
CA LYS A 88 7.99 17.74 0.40
C LYS A 88 9.36 18.34 0.72
N ALA A 89 10.14 17.67 1.58
CA ALA A 89 11.48 18.12 1.94
C ALA A 89 12.43 18.16 0.72
N ASP A 90 12.31 17.19 -0.19
CA ASP A 90 13.09 17.15 -1.43
C ASP A 90 12.69 18.30 -2.37
N ILE A 91 11.39 18.61 -2.48
CA ILE A 91 10.88 19.78 -3.24
C ILE A 91 11.42 21.09 -2.64
N ASP A 92 11.48 21.20 -1.31
CA ASP A 92 12.00 22.38 -0.63
C ASP A 92 13.51 22.57 -0.85
N GLN A 93 14.25 21.48 -1.02
CA GLN A 93 15.69 21.50 -1.32
C GLN A 93 16.03 21.73 -2.80
N VAL A 94 15.03 21.84 -3.68
CA VAL A 94 15.24 22.11 -5.10
C VAL A 94 16.02 23.43 -5.29
N PRO A 95 17.08 23.44 -6.15
CA PRO A 95 17.93 24.60 -6.35
C PRO A 95 17.15 25.83 -6.84
N LYS A 96 17.58 27.04 -6.44
CA LYS A 96 16.93 28.33 -6.75
C LYS A 96 16.56 28.53 -8.23
N ARG A 97 17.32 27.96 -9.17
CA ARG A 97 17.02 28.03 -10.61
C ARG A 97 15.69 27.36 -10.99
N LEU A 98 15.22 26.42 -10.17
CA LEU A 98 13.97 25.67 -10.33
C LEU A 98 12.93 26.05 -9.26
N SER A 99 13.17 27.11 -8.48
CA SER A 99 12.25 27.50 -7.38
C SER A 99 10.87 27.93 -7.89
N THR A 100 10.76 28.35 -9.15
CA THR A 100 9.50 28.66 -9.83
C THR A 100 8.62 27.41 -10.03
N LEU A 101 9.20 26.21 -10.02
CA LEU A 101 8.47 24.94 -10.17
C LEU A 101 7.97 24.38 -8.83
N LYS A 102 8.50 24.84 -7.69
CA LYS A 102 8.07 24.40 -6.36
C LYS A 102 6.56 24.43 -6.15
N PRO A 103 5.82 25.52 -6.47
CA PRO A 103 4.36 25.53 -6.28
C PRO A 103 3.66 24.46 -7.12
N VAL A 104 4.09 24.25 -8.37
CA VAL A 104 3.52 23.23 -9.27
C VAL A 104 3.81 21.82 -8.74
N LEU A 105 5.00 21.57 -8.21
CA LEU A 105 5.38 20.28 -7.61
C LEU A 105 4.58 20.00 -6.33
N HIS A 106 4.33 21.01 -5.51
CA HIS A 106 3.46 20.88 -4.32
C HIS A 106 2.00 20.62 -4.71
N GLU A 107 1.49 21.28 -5.74
CA GLU A 107 0.13 21.05 -6.25
C GLU A 107 -0.02 19.64 -6.83
N ALA A 108 0.94 19.19 -7.64
CA ALA A 108 0.97 17.82 -8.16
C ALA A 108 1.03 16.78 -7.03
N LEU A 109 1.87 17.00 -6.02
CA LEU A 109 1.95 16.13 -4.85
C LEU A 109 0.62 16.09 -4.07
N THR A 110 -0.03 17.24 -3.90
CA THR A 110 -1.32 17.34 -3.22
C THR A 110 -2.40 16.59 -4.01
N SER A 111 -2.45 16.78 -5.33
CA SER A 111 -3.37 16.04 -6.22
C SER A 111 -3.15 14.52 -6.17
N LEU A 112 -1.90 14.06 -6.07
CA LEU A 112 -1.58 12.65 -5.89
C LEU A 112 -1.98 12.10 -4.51
N LEU A 113 -1.95 12.93 -3.48
CA LEU A 113 -2.38 12.56 -2.12
C LEU A 113 -3.90 12.61 -1.96
N ASP A 114 -4.58 13.56 -2.61
CA ASP A 114 -6.05 13.70 -2.62
C ASP A 114 -6.75 12.69 -3.54
N ARG A 115 -6.03 12.05 -4.46
CA ARG A 115 -6.50 10.89 -5.25
C ARG A 115 -7.03 9.71 -4.41
N LYS A 116 -6.87 9.77 -3.08
CA LYS A 116 -7.37 8.81 -2.10
C LYS A 116 -8.81 9.07 -1.62
N LYS A 117 -9.43 10.20 -1.99
CA LYS A 117 -10.79 10.57 -1.59
C LYS A 117 -11.79 10.46 -2.73
#